data_AF-A0A7X6VTJ9-F1
#
_entry.id   AF-A0A7X6VTJ9-F1
#
_cell.length_a   1.000
_cell.length_b   1.000
_cell.length_c   1.000
_cell.angle_alpha   90.00
_cell.angle_beta   90.00
_cell.angle_gamma   90.00
#
_symmetry.space_group_name_H-M   'P 1'
#
loop_
_entity.id
_entity.type
_entity.pdbx_description
1 polymer ?
#
loop_
_entity_poly.entity_id
_entity_poly.type
_entity_poly.pdbx_seq_one_letter_code
_entity_poly.pdbx_strand_id
1 'polypeptide(L)'
;MMKELLTIEQELKEIQEEGNERIREYQAEINTAIENEEEANRAVIKAKQGDDPEAYAKAIEEKRMASNIAQYYEGKIEQIKDEPFITETEYNHYTKRIKAEMDAINNEGKAKASKLLKELEAIKEEVAPAYTKANDLLRKLQNNIYKFTYEKQMADAKEKGESLNTERLHNEYKDYSLISAIDFVLKSQAVESIKEGGSK
;
A
#
# COMPACT_ATOMS: atom_id res chain seq x y z
N MET A 1 -12.84 -0.61 -8.26
CA MET A 1 -11.41 -0.36 -8.52
C MET A 1 -10.47 -1.23 -7.67
N MET A 2 -10.89 -2.42 -7.24
CA MET A 2 -10.02 -3.39 -6.55
C MET A 2 -10.35 -4.83 -6.94
N LYS A 3 -11.22 -5.00 -7.96
CA LYS A 3 -11.81 -6.31 -8.25
C LYS A 3 -10.73 -7.28 -8.74
N GLU A 4 -9.83 -6.80 -9.59
CA GLU A 4 -8.73 -7.62 -10.10
C GLU A 4 -7.73 -8.00 -9.00
N LEU A 5 -7.42 -7.09 -8.07
CA LEU A 5 -6.56 -7.42 -6.92
C LEU A 5 -7.16 -8.52 -6.04
N LEU A 6 -8.48 -8.45 -5.78
CA LEU A 6 -9.18 -9.49 -5.02
C LEU A 6 -9.20 -10.83 -5.77
N THR A 7 -9.34 -10.80 -7.09
CA THR A 7 -9.25 -12.00 -7.92
C THR A 7 -7.84 -12.61 -7.85
N ILE A 8 -6.79 -11.79 -7.99
CA ILE A 8 -5.40 -12.24 -7.87
C ILE A 8 -5.13 -12.80 -6.47
N GLU A 9 -5.62 -12.15 -5.41
CA GLU A 9 -5.48 -12.63 -4.02
C GLU A 9 -6.08 -14.04 -3.85
N GLN A 10 -7.26 -14.28 -4.42
CA GLN A 10 -7.90 -15.59 -4.38
C GLN A 10 -7.10 -16.65 -5.17
N GLU A 11 -6.64 -16.31 -6.38
CA GLU A 11 -5.81 -17.21 -7.19
C GLU A 11 -4.50 -17.60 -6.46
N LEU A 12 -3.82 -16.63 -5.83
CA LEU A 12 -2.58 -16.89 -5.09
C LEU A 12 -2.83 -17.75 -3.84
N LYS A 13 -3.98 -17.57 -3.19
CA LYS A 13 -4.39 -18.38 -2.05
C LYS A 13 -4.63 -19.84 -2.47
N GLU A 14 -5.29 -20.06 -3.60
CA GLU A 14 -5.52 -21.41 -4.15
C GLU A 14 -4.20 -22.13 -4.47
N ILE A 15 -3.25 -21.43 -5.09
CA ILE A 15 -1.90 -21.95 -5.36
C ILE A 15 -1.20 -22.38 -4.06
N GLN A 16 -1.29 -21.55 -3.02
CA GLN A 16 -0.68 -21.84 -1.73
C GLN A 16 -1.37 -23.02 -1.02
N GLU A 17 -2.70 -23.09 -1.10
CA GLU A 17 -3.48 -24.20 -0.54
C GLU A 17 -3.15 -25.53 -1.22
N GLU A 18 -3.04 -25.56 -2.55
CA GLU A 18 -2.64 -26.75 -3.32
C GLU A 18 -1.21 -27.20 -2.99
N GLY A 19 -0.27 -26.27 -2.85
CA GLY A 19 1.09 -26.57 -2.38
C GLY A 19 1.10 -27.20 -0.99
N ASN A 20 0.33 -26.64 -0.07
CA ASN A 20 0.22 -27.13 1.31
C ASN A 20 -0.53 -28.47 1.41
N GLU A 21 -1.49 -28.73 0.52
CA GLU A 21 -2.20 -30.01 0.48
C GLU A 21 -1.25 -31.14 0.08
N ARG A 22 -0.43 -30.95 -0.96
CA ARG A 22 0.60 -31.93 -1.36
C ARG A 22 1.56 -32.28 -0.23
N ILE A 23 1.97 -31.29 0.58
CA ILE A 23 2.80 -31.53 1.77
C ILE A 23 2.06 -32.41 2.79
N ARG A 24 0.77 -32.14 3.02
CA ARG A 24 -0.07 -32.92 3.94
C ARG A 24 -0.27 -34.36 3.45
N GLU A 25 -0.48 -34.56 2.15
CA GLU A 25 -0.56 -35.88 1.53
C GLU A 25 0.73 -36.67 1.73
N TYR A 26 1.90 -36.09 1.45
CA TYR A 26 3.18 -36.76 1.69
C TYR A 26 3.42 -37.08 3.17
N GLN A 27 3.01 -36.19 4.08
CA GLN A 27 3.11 -36.45 5.51
C GLN A 27 2.22 -37.63 5.94
N ALA A 28 1.03 -37.78 5.34
CA ALA A 28 0.15 -38.91 5.61
C ALA A 28 0.74 -40.24 5.13
N GLU A 29 1.40 -40.24 3.96
CA GLU A 29 2.13 -41.41 3.44
C GLU A 29 3.31 -41.80 4.34
N ILE A 30 4.07 -40.82 4.85
CA ILE A 30 5.15 -41.06 5.83
C ILE A 30 4.59 -41.70 7.10
N ASN A 31 3.51 -41.16 7.66
CA ASN A 31 2.91 -41.70 8.88
C ASN A 31 2.43 -43.14 8.69
N THR A 32 1.78 -43.42 7.55
CA THR A 32 1.34 -44.78 7.19
C THR A 32 2.52 -45.74 7.05
N ALA A 33 3.62 -45.29 6.43
CA ALA A 33 4.83 -46.07 6.30
C ALA A 33 5.48 -46.37 7.67
N ILE A 34 5.49 -45.41 8.60
CA ILE A 34 5.99 -45.60 9.97
C ILE A 34 5.12 -46.64 10.71
N GLU A 35 3.80 -46.55 10.62
CA GLU A 35 2.88 -47.52 11.24
C GLU A 35 3.11 -48.95 10.71
N ASN A 36 3.27 -49.08 9.38
CA ASN A 36 3.61 -50.36 8.74
C ASN A 36 4.97 -50.89 9.18
N GLU A 37 5.98 -50.02 9.35
CA GLU A 37 7.29 -50.41 9.84
C GLU A 37 7.21 -50.95 11.28
N GLU A 38 6.45 -50.28 12.15
CA GLU A 38 6.22 -50.73 13.53
C GLU A 38 5.51 -52.09 13.59
N GLU A 39 4.49 -52.31 12.74
CA GLU A 39 3.80 -53.59 12.65
C GLU A 39 4.73 -54.71 12.15
N ALA A 40 5.48 -54.47 11.07
CA ALA A 40 6.46 -55.41 10.57
C ALA A 40 7.54 -55.72 11.63
N ASN A 41 7.97 -54.72 12.40
CA ASN A 41 8.92 -54.91 13.50
C ASN A 41 8.35 -55.80 14.62
N ARG A 42 7.05 -55.68 14.95
CA ARG A 42 6.36 -56.62 15.86
C ARG A 42 6.32 -58.03 15.29
N ALA A 43 6.03 -58.19 13.99
CA ALA A 43 6.03 -59.49 13.32
C ALA A 43 7.42 -60.15 13.30
N VAL A 44 8.48 -59.38 13.07
CA VAL A 44 9.88 -59.83 13.15
C VAL A 44 10.19 -60.41 14.54
N ILE A 45 9.81 -59.71 15.61
CA ILE A 45 10.05 -60.16 16.99
C ILE A 45 9.30 -61.48 17.26
N LYS A 46 8.05 -61.58 16.82
CA LYS A 46 7.23 -62.79 16.99
C LYS A 46 7.78 -63.97 16.19
N ALA A 47 8.19 -63.75 14.94
CA ALA A 47 8.77 -64.79 14.09
C ALA A 47 10.10 -65.31 14.64
N LYS A 48 10.94 -64.45 15.24
CA LYS A 48 12.18 -64.87 15.94
C LYS A 48 11.95 -65.79 17.13
N GLN A 49 10.77 -65.71 17.76
CA GLN A 49 10.41 -66.57 18.90
C GLN A 49 9.85 -67.92 18.45
N GLY A 50 9.44 -68.04 17.18
CA GLY A 50 9.05 -69.30 16.56
C GLY A 50 10.15 -69.88 15.67
N ASP A 51 9.94 -71.08 15.17
CA ASP A 51 10.81 -71.75 14.20
C ASP A 51 10.25 -71.61 12.78
N ASP A 52 9.87 -70.40 12.37
CA ASP A 52 9.36 -70.09 11.02
C ASP A 52 10.27 -69.08 10.29
N PRO A 53 11.29 -69.57 9.56
CA PRO A 53 12.20 -68.73 8.80
C PRO A 53 11.53 -67.95 7.66
N GLU A 54 10.45 -68.47 7.08
CA GLU A 54 9.73 -67.80 5.99
C GLU A 54 8.96 -66.59 6.51
N ALA A 55 8.25 -66.74 7.64
CA ALA A 55 7.59 -65.63 8.31
C ALA A 55 8.59 -64.55 8.75
N TYR A 56 9.77 -64.96 9.23
CA TYR A 56 10.85 -64.02 9.58
C TYR A 56 11.34 -63.23 8.36
N ALA A 57 11.66 -63.91 7.26
CA ALA A 57 12.16 -63.27 6.05
C ALA A 57 11.14 -62.25 5.49
N LYS A 58 9.86 -62.64 5.45
CA LYS A 58 8.77 -61.76 4.99
C LYS A 58 8.64 -60.51 5.86
N ALA A 59 8.64 -60.64 7.18
CA ALA A 59 8.51 -59.50 8.08
C ALA A 59 9.71 -58.53 7.99
N ILE A 60 10.92 -59.03 7.72
CA ILE A 60 12.09 -58.19 7.45
C ILE A 60 11.95 -57.43 6.12
N GLU A 61 11.45 -58.09 5.08
CA GLU A 61 11.21 -57.45 3.78
C GLU A 61 10.16 -56.34 3.88
N GLU A 62 9.04 -56.61 4.54
CA GLU A 62 7.97 -55.64 4.80
C GLU A 62 8.48 -54.43 5.59
N LYS A 63 9.28 -54.67 6.64
CA LYS A 63 9.91 -53.60 7.41
C LYS A 63 10.80 -52.72 6.54
N ARG A 64 11.65 -53.35 5.71
CA ARG A 64 12.55 -52.61 4.80
C ARG A 64 11.76 -51.80 3.78
N MET A 65 10.69 -52.37 3.23
CA MET A 65 9.83 -51.70 2.27
C MET A 65 9.17 -50.46 2.89
N ALA A 66 8.60 -50.59 4.10
CA ALA A 66 7.99 -49.49 4.83
C ALA A 66 8.99 -48.34 5.09
N SER A 67 10.19 -48.67 5.58
CA SER A 67 11.26 -47.67 5.81
C SER A 67 11.68 -46.94 4.52
N ASN A 68 11.82 -47.68 3.41
CA ASN A 68 12.16 -47.08 2.11
C ASN A 68 11.05 -46.13 1.60
N ILE A 69 9.78 -46.47 1.83
CA ILE A 69 8.65 -45.61 1.45
C ILE A 69 8.67 -44.31 2.26
N ALA A 70 8.88 -44.38 3.57
CA ALA A 70 9.00 -43.20 4.43
C ALA A 70 10.12 -42.27 3.93
N GLN A 71 11.31 -42.80 3.69
CA GLN A 71 12.46 -42.03 3.17
C GLN A 71 12.19 -41.40 1.80
N TYR A 72 11.47 -42.10 0.91
CA TYR A 72 11.11 -41.56 -0.40
C TYR A 72 10.24 -40.29 -0.27
N TYR A 73 9.21 -40.33 0.60
CA TYR A 73 8.34 -39.18 0.81
C TYR A 73 8.99 -38.07 1.64
N GLU A 74 9.88 -38.39 2.57
CA GLU A 74 10.73 -37.39 3.24
C GLU A 74 11.52 -36.58 2.21
N GLY A 75 12.16 -37.25 1.25
CA GLY A 75 12.86 -36.60 0.15
C GLY A 75 11.94 -35.73 -0.73
N LYS A 76 10.68 -36.12 -0.91
CA LYS A 76 9.67 -35.30 -1.62
C LYS A 76 9.29 -34.04 -0.84
N ILE A 77 9.17 -34.13 0.48
CA ILE A 77 8.92 -32.97 1.33
C ILE A 77 10.14 -32.03 1.34
N GLU A 78 11.36 -32.56 1.32
CA GLU A 78 12.57 -31.73 1.19
C GLU A 78 12.61 -30.99 -0.15
N GLN A 79 12.28 -31.68 -1.26
CA GLN A 79 12.19 -31.06 -2.58
C GLN A 79 11.17 -29.91 -2.61
N ILE A 80 9.95 -30.14 -2.10
CA ILE A 80 8.87 -29.15 -2.19
C ILE A 80 9.06 -27.93 -1.26
N LYS A 81 9.97 -28.02 -0.28
CA LYS A 81 10.34 -26.86 0.56
C LYS A 81 11.15 -25.82 -0.21
N ASP A 82 12.00 -26.28 -1.12
CA ASP A 82 12.90 -25.41 -1.88
C ASP A 82 12.38 -25.13 -3.31
N GLU A 83 11.47 -25.97 -3.83
CA GLU A 83 10.84 -25.75 -5.12
C GLU A 83 9.69 -24.73 -5.05
N PRO A 84 9.65 -23.73 -5.94
CA PRO A 84 8.56 -22.77 -5.98
C PRO A 84 7.27 -23.45 -6.44
N PHE A 85 6.12 -23.09 -5.84
CA PHE A 85 4.81 -23.62 -6.22
C PHE A 85 4.36 -23.22 -7.63
N ILE A 86 4.98 -22.18 -8.20
CA ILE A 86 4.73 -21.68 -9.54
C ILE A 86 6.05 -21.48 -10.28
N THR A 87 5.97 -21.48 -11.60
CA THR A 87 7.11 -21.17 -12.47
C THR A 87 7.49 -19.69 -12.42
N GLU A 88 8.72 -19.38 -12.84
CA GLU A 88 9.16 -17.99 -13.00
C GLU A 88 8.27 -17.20 -13.98
N THR A 89 7.75 -17.86 -15.03
CA THR A 89 6.83 -17.25 -15.99
C THR A 89 5.52 -16.82 -15.34
N GLU A 90 4.94 -17.68 -14.49
CA GLU A 90 3.71 -17.37 -13.75
C GLU A 90 3.95 -16.28 -12.71
N TYR A 91 5.07 -16.34 -11.98
CA TYR A 91 5.49 -15.28 -11.06
C TYR A 91 5.56 -13.91 -11.76
N ASN A 92 6.21 -13.86 -12.93
CA ASN A 92 6.31 -12.65 -13.72
C ASN A 92 4.95 -12.18 -14.27
N HIS A 93 4.06 -13.12 -14.62
CA HIS A 93 2.69 -12.82 -15.05
C HIS A 93 1.87 -12.17 -13.92
N TYR A 94 1.85 -12.78 -12.73
CA TYR A 94 1.19 -12.21 -11.55
C TYR A 94 1.75 -10.84 -11.18
N THR A 95 3.08 -10.69 -11.20
CA THR A 95 3.74 -9.42 -10.95
C THR A 95 3.27 -8.32 -11.91
N LYS A 96 3.15 -8.65 -13.20
CA LYS A 96 2.65 -7.69 -14.21
C LYS A 96 1.19 -7.33 -13.98
N ARG A 97 0.32 -8.30 -13.70
CA ARG A 97 -1.11 -8.06 -13.43
C ARG A 97 -1.31 -7.15 -12.22
N ILE A 98 -0.63 -7.42 -11.10
CA ILE A 98 -0.71 -6.61 -9.88
C ILE A 98 -0.26 -5.17 -10.15
N LYS A 99 0.89 -4.99 -10.82
CA LYS A 99 1.41 -3.66 -11.14
C LYS A 99 0.49 -2.90 -12.09
N ALA A 100 -0.03 -3.55 -13.12
CA ALA A 100 -0.93 -2.93 -14.09
C ALA A 100 -2.23 -2.44 -13.44
N GLU A 101 -2.84 -3.24 -12.56
CA GLU A 101 -4.04 -2.81 -11.84
C GLU A 101 -3.74 -1.63 -10.90
N MET A 102 -2.61 -1.67 -10.18
CA MET A 102 -2.20 -0.54 -9.34
C MET A 102 -1.89 0.73 -10.14
N ASP A 103 -1.27 0.59 -11.31
CA ASP A 103 -1.03 1.72 -12.22
C ASP A 103 -2.36 2.31 -12.71
N ALA A 104 -3.34 1.47 -13.05
CA ALA A 104 -4.68 1.92 -13.44
C ALA A 104 -5.38 2.70 -12.31
N ILE A 105 -5.38 2.15 -11.08
CA ILE A 105 -5.95 2.80 -9.89
C ILE A 105 -5.25 4.15 -9.63
N ASN A 106 -3.92 4.16 -9.70
CA ASN A 106 -3.13 5.36 -9.45
C ASN A 106 -3.40 6.44 -10.50
N ASN A 107 -3.51 6.07 -11.77
CA ASN A 107 -3.80 7.01 -12.85
C ASN A 107 -5.21 7.59 -12.72
N GLU A 108 -6.22 6.78 -12.35
CA GLU A 108 -7.57 7.29 -12.06
C GLU A 108 -7.56 8.26 -10.87
N GLY A 109 -6.82 7.92 -9.81
CA GLY A 109 -6.62 8.78 -8.64
C GLY A 109 -5.95 10.11 -9.02
N LYS A 110 -4.88 10.08 -9.82
CA LYS A 110 -4.18 11.26 -10.33
C LYS A 110 -5.08 12.15 -11.18
N ALA A 111 -5.91 11.57 -12.05
CA ALA A 111 -6.86 12.33 -12.86
C ALA A 111 -7.87 13.10 -11.98
N LYS A 112 -8.42 12.44 -10.94
CA LYS A 112 -9.33 13.09 -9.98
C LYS A 112 -8.63 14.21 -9.19
N ALA A 113 -7.43 13.95 -8.69
CA ALA A 113 -6.64 14.94 -7.97
C ALA A 113 -6.25 16.14 -8.86
N SER A 114 -5.85 15.88 -10.12
CA SER A 114 -5.53 16.92 -11.10
C SER A 114 -6.73 17.85 -11.35
N LYS A 115 -7.95 17.30 -11.43
CA LYS A 115 -9.17 18.11 -11.55
C LYS A 115 -9.37 19.02 -10.32
N LEU A 116 -9.22 18.50 -9.11
CA LEU A 116 -9.34 19.29 -7.88
C LEU A 116 -8.28 20.40 -7.80
N LEU A 117 -7.05 20.12 -8.23
CA LEU A 117 -5.99 21.12 -8.28
C LEU A 117 -6.33 22.28 -9.23
N LYS A 118 -6.95 21.99 -10.39
CA LYS A 118 -7.45 23.03 -11.31
C LYS A 118 -8.58 23.86 -10.69
N GLU A 119 -9.46 23.23 -9.91
CA GLU A 119 -10.51 23.97 -9.19
C GLU A 119 -9.91 24.91 -8.13
N LEU A 120 -8.86 24.49 -7.41
CA LEU A 120 -8.13 25.37 -6.49
C LEU A 120 -7.44 26.54 -7.21
N GLU A 121 -6.85 26.29 -8.39
CA GLU A 121 -6.28 27.34 -9.24
C GLU A 121 -7.34 28.37 -9.65
N ALA A 122 -8.50 27.90 -10.11
CA ALA A 122 -9.61 28.77 -10.49
C ALA A 122 -10.11 29.65 -9.32
N ILE A 123 -10.25 29.07 -8.11
CA ILE A 123 -10.61 29.83 -6.90
C ILE A 123 -9.57 30.93 -6.63
N LYS A 124 -8.28 30.61 -6.74
CA LYS A 124 -7.22 31.60 -6.55
C LYS A 124 -7.28 32.71 -7.59
N GLU A 125 -7.51 32.37 -8.87
CA GLU A 125 -7.64 33.32 -9.97
C GLU A 125 -8.86 34.25 -9.80
N GLU A 126 -9.95 33.75 -9.22
CA GLU A 126 -11.13 34.57 -8.90
C GLU A 126 -10.87 35.51 -7.71
N VAL A 127 -10.26 34.98 -6.64
CA VAL A 127 -10.17 35.66 -5.34
C VAL A 127 -9.02 36.67 -5.30
N ALA A 128 -7.84 36.36 -5.86
CA ALA A 128 -6.67 37.23 -5.75
C ALA A 128 -6.87 38.65 -6.37
N PRO A 129 -7.53 38.81 -7.54
CA PRO A 129 -7.86 40.13 -8.07
C PRO A 129 -8.85 40.89 -7.19
N ALA A 130 -9.85 40.20 -6.61
CA ALA A 130 -10.84 40.81 -5.73
C ALA A 130 -10.18 41.37 -4.46
N TYR A 131 -9.23 40.64 -3.86
CA TYR A 131 -8.42 41.12 -2.74
C TYR A 131 -7.62 42.38 -3.10
N THR A 132 -6.92 42.32 -4.23
CA THR A 132 -6.13 43.46 -4.73
C THR A 132 -7.03 44.69 -4.91
N LYS A 133 -8.21 44.48 -5.53
CA LYS A 133 -9.18 45.55 -5.76
C LYS A 133 -9.76 46.11 -4.47
N ALA A 134 -10.09 45.26 -3.50
CA ALA A 134 -10.61 45.68 -2.21
C ALA A 134 -9.61 46.59 -1.47
N ASN A 135 -8.35 46.17 -1.41
CA ASN A 135 -7.29 46.96 -0.76
C ASN A 135 -6.99 48.27 -1.48
N ASP A 136 -7.06 48.29 -2.81
CA ASP A 136 -6.98 49.53 -3.59
C ASP A 136 -8.12 50.50 -3.26
N LEU A 137 -9.34 50.00 -3.11
CA LEU A 137 -10.51 50.81 -2.75
C LEU A 137 -10.40 51.32 -1.32
N LEU A 138 -10.01 50.48 -0.36
CA LEU A 138 -9.82 50.87 1.04
C LEU A 138 -8.73 51.96 1.20
N ARG A 139 -7.63 51.82 0.45
CA ARG A 139 -6.56 52.84 0.39
C ARG A 139 -7.06 54.16 -0.20
N LYS A 140 -7.84 54.13 -1.29
CA LYS A 140 -8.45 55.34 -1.88
C LYS A 140 -9.45 55.99 -0.93
N LEU A 141 -10.27 55.18 -0.26
CA LEU A 141 -11.23 55.65 0.74
C LEU A 141 -10.54 56.37 1.88
N GLN A 142 -9.48 55.77 2.44
CA GLN A 142 -8.70 56.36 3.53
C GLN A 142 -7.99 57.64 3.10
N ASN A 143 -7.19 57.59 2.04
CA ASN A 143 -6.24 58.67 1.73
C ASN A 143 -6.84 59.78 0.88
N ASN A 144 -7.71 59.46 -0.08
CA ASN A 144 -8.18 60.43 -1.06
C ASN A 144 -9.56 60.99 -0.70
N ILE A 145 -10.45 60.14 -0.17
CA ILE A 145 -11.83 60.53 0.14
C ILE A 145 -11.92 61.06 1.57
N TYR A 146 -11.63 60.22 2.57
CA TYR A 146 -11.67 60.61 3.98
C TYR A 146 -10.48 61.49 4.38
N LYS A 147 -9.42 61.50 3.56
CA LYS A 147 -8.18 62.27 3.76
C LYS A 147 -7.56 62.01 5.13
N PHE A 148 -7.53 60.74 5.55
CA PHE A 148 -6.92 60.26 6.77
C PHE A 148 -5.54 59.66 6.48
N THR A 149 -4.68 60.49 5.89
CA THR A 149 -3.34 60.10 5.46
C THR A 149 -2.41 59.85 6.64
N TYR A 150 -1.29 59.19 6.37
CA TYR A 150 -0.25 58.94 7.36
C TYR A 150 0.20 60.22 8.08
N GLU A 151 0.42 61.31 7.33
CA GLU A 151 0.89 62.58 7.89
C GLU A 151 -0.11 63.19 8.87
N LYS A 152 -1.42 63.10 8.55
CA LYS A 152 -2.48 63.56 9.45
C LYS A 152 -2.60 62.71 10.69
N GLN A 153 -2.54 61.39 10.54
CA GLN A 153 -2.55 60.47 11.68
C GLN A 153 -1.35 60.70 12.60
N MET A 154 -0.17 60.97 12.05
CA MET A 154 1.01 61.37 12.82
C MET A 154 0.85 62.71 13.52
N ALA A 155 0.32 63.72 12.82
CA ALA A 155 0.09 65.05 13.40
C ALA A 155 -0.91 64.98 14.56
N ASP A 156 -2.04 64.30 14.36
CA ASP A 156 -3.07 64.11 15.38
C ASP A 156 -2.53 63.36 16.61
N ALA A 157 -1.75 62.29 16.40
CA ALA A 157 -1.14 61.54 17.49
C ALA A 157 -0.12 62.39 18.28
N LYS A 158 0.69 63.17 17.58
CA LYS A 158 1.66 64.09 18.19
C LYS A 158 0.97 65.21 18.97
N GLU A 159 -0.11 65.77 18.45
CA GLU A 159 -0.91 66.81 19.12
C GLU A 159 -1.59 66.27 20.39
N LYS A 160 -2.11 65.04 20.33
CA LYS A 160 -2.81 64.40 21.45
C LYS A 160 -1.88 63.71 22.46
N GLY A 161 -0.58 63.61 22.17
CA GLY A 161 0.38 62.87 22.99
C GLY A 161 0.13 61.36 23.01
N GLU A 162 -0.54 60.83 21.98
CA GLU A 162 -0.89 59.41 21.88
C GLU A 162 0.12 58.64 21.01
N SER A 163 0.27 57.35 21.28
CA SER A 163 1.04 56.45 20.40
C SER A 163 0.30 56.24 19.07
N LEU A 164 1.05 56.23 17.97
CA LEU A 164 0.52 55.96 16.63
C LEU A 164 -0.06 54.54 16.56
N ASN A 165 -1.34 54.41 16.21
CA ASN A 165 -1.96 53.10 16.01
C ASN A 165 -1.60 52.58 14.60
N THR A 166 -0.68 51.61 14.56
CA THR A 166 -0.17 51.02 13.31
C THR A 166 -1.23 50.30 12.49
N GLU A 167 -2.26 49.75 13.12
CA GLU A 167 -3.38 49.10 12.42
C GLU A 167 -4.25 50.12 11.67
N ARG A 168 -4.33 51.36 12.15
CA ARG A 168 -5.08 52.44 11.50
C ARG A 168 -4.29 53.10 10.36
N LEU A 169 -2.98 52.87 10.28
CA LEU A 169 -2.14 53.45 9.23
C LEU A 169 -2.48 52.94 7.85
N HIS A 170 -2.84 51.66 7.75
CA HIS A 170 -3.19 51.00 6.51
C HIS A 170 -4.58 50.39 6.62
N ASN A 171 -5.56 51.04 6.00
CA ASN A 171 -6.87 50.47 5.82
C ASN A 171 -6.79 49.39 4.73
N GLU A 172 -6.69 48.14 5.15
CA GLU A 172 -6.56 46.97 4.27
C GLU A 172 -7.30 45.77 4.87
N TYR A 173 -7.76 44.90 3.98
CA TYR A 173 -8.25 43.58 4.29
C TYR A 173 -7.06 42.61 4.43
N LYS A 174 -7.02 41.89 5.57
CA LYS A 174 -5.82 41.14 6.02
C LYS A 174 -5.99 39.62 6.06
N ASP A 175 -7.19 39.09 5.86
CA ASP A 175 -7.40 37.65 5.93
C ASP A 175 -6.96 36.98 4.63
N TYR A 176 -5.68 36.63 4.52
CA TYR A 176 -5.13 35.92 3.36
C TYR A 176 -5.16 34.39 3.51
N SER A 177 -5.94 33.85 4.46
CA SER A 177 -5.89 32.43 4.83
C SER A 177 -6.20 31.51 3.65
N LEU A 178 -7.24 31.83 2.86
CA LEU A 178 -7.65 31.03 1.70
C LEU A 178 -6.57 30.98 0.61
N ILE A 179 -6.07 32.15 0.18
CA ILE A 179 -5.04 32.24 -0.87
C ILE A 179 -3.76 31.54 -0.41
N SER A 180 -3.37 31.72 0.85
CA SER A 180 -2.17 31.11 1.42
C SER A 180 -2.29 29.59 1.50
N ALA A 181 -3.46 29.06 1.88
CA ALA A 181 -3.72 27.63 1.91
C ALA A 181 -3.67 27.00 0.52
N ILE A 182 -4.29 27.64 -0.48
CA ILE A 182 -4.23 27.18 -1.87
C ILE A 182 -2.78 27.18 -2.38
N ASP A 183 -2.02 28.24 -2.12
CA ASP A 183 -0.61 28.34 -2.50
C ASP A 183 0.23 27.22 -1.89
N PHE A 184 0.02 26.91 -0.62
CA PHE A 184 0.73 25.84 0.07
C PHE A 184 0.48 24.49 -0.61
N VAL A 185 -0.78 24.20 -0.95
CA VAL A 185 -1.14 22.95 -1.65
C VAL A 185 -0.50 22.90 -3.03
N LEU A 186 -0.66 23.96 -3.83
CA LEU A 186 -0.21 24.01 -5.23
C LEU A 186 1.33 24.01 -5.38
N LYS A 187 2.08 24.48 -4.38
CA LYS A 187 3.55 24.52 -4.40
C LYS A 187 4.22 23.22 -3.95
N SER A 188 3.45 22.21 -3.54
CA SER A 188 4.04 20.94 -3.12
C SER A 188 4.66 20.19 -4.30
N GLN A 189 5.81 19.53 -4.10
CA GLN A 189 6.53 18.80 -5.15
C GLN A 189 5.69 17.69 -5.79
N ALA A 190 4.74 17.12 -5.05
CA ALA A 190 3.85 16.08 -5.55
C ALA A 190 2.88 16.58 -6.63
N VAL A 191 2.53 17.88 -6.63
CA VAL A 191 1.54 18.45 -7.55
C VAL A 191 1.97 18.37 -9.00
N GLU A 192 3.27 18.56 -9.29
CA GLU A 192 3.80 18.43 -10.66
C GLU A 192 3.55 17.01 -11.20
N SER A 193 3.90 16.00 -10.42
CA SER A 193 3.69 14.59 -10.79
C SER A 193 2.21 14.20 -10.97
N ILE A 194 1.30 14.83 -10.23
CA ILE A 194 -0.14 14.60 -10.31
C ILE A 194 -0.74 15.29 -11.54
N LYS A 195 -0.31 16.52 -11.82
CA LYS A 195 -0.76 17.28 -13.00
C LYS A 195 -0.32 16.61 -14.29
N GLU A 196 0.94 16.19 -14.38
CA GLU A 196 1.47 15.47 -15.55
C GLU A 196 0.80 14.12 -15.76
N GLY A 197 0.52 13.38 -14.67
CA GLY A 197 -0.12 12.08 -14.72
C GLY A 197 -1.63 12.11 -15.02
N GLY A 198 -2.32 13.20 -14.66
CA GLY A 198 -3.76 13.38 -14.93
C GLY A 198 -4.10 14.05 -16.27
N SER A 199 -3.09 14.38 -17.08
CA SER A 199 -3.22 15.01 -18.41
C SER A 199 -3.05 14.04 -19.58
N LYS A 200 -2.79 12.75 -19.31
CA LYS A 200 -2.80 11.66 -20.29
C LYS A 200 -4.17 10.99 -20.31
#